data_AF-A0A379YYV6-F1
#
_entry.id   AF-A0A379YYV6-F1
#
_cell.length_a   1.000
_cell.length_b   1.000
_cell.length_c   1.000
_cell.angle_alpha   90.00
_cell.angle_beta   90.00
_cell.angle_gamma   90.00
#
_symmetry.space_group_name_H-M   'P 1'
#
loop_
_entity.id
_entity.type
_entity.pdbx_description
1 polymer ?
#
loop_
_entity_poly.entity_id
_entity_poly.type
_entity_poly.pdbx_seq_one_letter_code
_entity_poly.pdbx_strand_id
1 'polypeptide(L)'
;MNPLLFTPRRRIAAALWLSLGLAGAALAQPQPPLAERAPKALTAHGETRTDDYYWLRDDSRTEPKVLDYLKAENRYTEQMMAPYQKLRATLYQEMLGRMNPDDRSVPYQLNGYRYQESYAAGKEFARYQRQALTADAPWQTLLDANQRAAGHAYYRLGAMDISRDNRRLAVAEDLQGRRQYRISLRELGSERWSPETLENTSGNMVWANDNQTLFYVRNHPQTLLPYQVYRHQYGTPPAEDKLVYQENDPAFYLSLSRSSSRDYLILTISGNTTSEVRLIDASQPQREPQLFAARQKGREYYLDHYRGEFYLRSNHQDPNFGLYRTAAAGKPWQTLIAPQAQHEVESFSLFRDWLVVQERANGLVQLRQISWDGKTERAIPFDDASYMAWLGYNPEPDSDRLRYGYSAMTTPTRTYEWDLNKGERTPAQATGSERRRSQPVSQRTHLDRGARRREGAGLAGVPHIAVQKRA
;
A
#
# COMPACT_ATOMS: atom_id res chain seq x y z
N MET A 1 -48.75 -91.40 4.81
CA MET A 1 -48.37 -92.51 3.92
C MET A 1 -46.85 -92.57 3.87
N ASN A 2 -46.30 -93.55 4.60
CA ASN A 2 -45.15 -94.43 4.34
C ASN A 2 -44.00 -94.03 3.36
N PRO A 3 -42.79 -94.62 3.54
CA PRO A 3 -41.63 -93.93 4.13
C PRO A 3 -40.29 -94.31 3.43
N LEU A 4 -39.15 -94.13 4.13
CA LEU A 4 -37.84 -94.79 3.95
C LEU A 4 -36.96 -94.20 2.81
N LEU A 5 -35.64 -94.02 2.95
CA LEU A 5 -34.63 -94.94 3.47
C LEU A 5 -33.38 -94.25 4.07
N PHE A 6 -32.72 -95.02 4.91
CA PHE A 6 -31.48 -94.83 5.67
C PHE A 6 -30.17 -94.75 4.82
N THR A 7 -29.24 -93.85 5.22
CA THR A 7 -27.74 -93.90 5.42
C THR A 7 -26.80 -94.69 4.45
N PRO A 8 -25.43 -94.53 4.40
CA PRO A 8 -24.47 -93.78 5.27
C PRO A 8 -23.28 -93.02 4.58
N ARG A 9 -22.56 -92.22 5.41
CA ARG A 9 -21.11 -91.85 5.42
C ARG A 9 -20.32 -91.60 4.11
N ARG A 10 -19.67 -90.42 4.02
CA ARG A 10 -18.19 -90.26 4.09
C ARG A 10 -17.79 -88.78 4.18
N ARG A 11 -16.85 -88.47 5.08
CA ARG A 11 -16.20 -87.17 5.23
C ARG A 11 -15.22 -86.95 4.06
N ILE A 12 -15.30 -85.81 3.39
CA ILE A 12 -14.17 -85.20 2.67
C ILE A 12 -14.23 -83.70 2.99
N ALA A 13 -13.20 -83.22 3.67
CA ALA A 13 -12.96 -81.79 3.86
C ALA A 13 -12.53 -81.19 2.53
N ALA A 14 -13.22 -80.16 2.05
CA ALA A 14 -12.78 -79.32 0.95
C ALA A 14 -12.78 -77.87 1.43
N ALA A 15 -11.57 -77.35 1.64
CA ALA A 15 -11.33 -75.95 1.90
C ALA A 15 -11.62 -75.15 0.62
N LEU A 16 -12.70 -74.38 0.62
CA LEU A 16 -12.93 -73.34 -0.39
C LEU A 16 -12.42 -72.02 0.17
N TRP A 17 -11.32 -71.55 -0.42
CA TRP A 17 -10.76 -70.23 -0.22
C TRP A 17 -11.80 -69.18 -0.65
N LEU A 18 -12.34 -68.44 0.31
CA LEU A 18 -12.99 -67.15 0.04
C LEU A 18 -11.88 -66.17 -0.37
N SER A 19 -11.73 -65.93 -1.66
CA SER A 19 -11.02 -64.78 -2.17
C SER A 19 -11.80 -63.52 -1.78
N LEU A 20 -11.49 -62.95 -0.62
CA LEU A 20 -11.86 -61.58 -0.27
C LEU A 20 -11.14 -60.66 -1.27
N GLY A 21 -11.84 -60.30 -2.35
CA GLY A 21 -11.43 -59.21 -3.21
C GLY A 21 -11.43 -57.93 -2.40
N LEU A 22 -10.26 -57.52 -1.92
CA LEU A 22 -9.98 -56.14 -1.54
C LEU A 22 -10.10 -55.28 -2.80
N ALA A 23 -11.32 -54.95 -3.19
CA ALA A 23 -11.58 -53.83 -4.06
C ALA A 23 -11.14 -52.58 -3.31
N GLY A 24 -9.87 -52.19 -3.51
CA GLY A 24 -9.40 -50.88 -3.12
C GLY A 24 -10.30 -49.86 -3.83
N ALA A 25 -11.18 -49.21 -3.09
CA ALA A 25 -11.88 -48.03 -3.57
C ALA A 25 -10.80 -47.00 -3.90
N ALA A 26 -10.44 -46.89 -5.18
CA ALA A 26 -9.68 -45.75 -5.66
C ALA A 26 -10.50 -44.52 -5.27
N LEU A 27 -9.98 -43.70 -4.35
CA LEU A 27 -10.60 -42.44 -3.98
C LEU A 27 -10.79 -41.64 -5.27
N ALA A 28 -12.05 -41.44 -5.68
CA ALA A 28 -12.37 -40.68 -6.87
C ALA A 28 -11.74 -39.29 -6.74
N GLN A 29 -10.95 -38.90 -7.74
CA GLN A 29 -10.37 -37.56 -7.78
C GLN A 29 -11.52 -36.54 -7.80
N PRO A 30 -11.45 -35.49 -6.97
CA PRO A 30 -12.48 -34.46 -6.95
C PRO A 30 -12.59 -33.86 -8.35
N GLN A 31 -13.82 -33.61 -8.81
CA GLN A 31 -14.06 -33.02 -10.12
C GLN A 31 -14.20 -31.51 -9.98
N PRO A 32 -13.61 -30.71 -10.88
CA PRO A 32 -13.80 -29.27 -10.87
C PRO A 32 -15.28 -28.94 -11.15
N PRO A 33 -15.85 -27.90 -10.51
CA PRO A 33 -17.19 -27.46 -10.82
C PRO A 33 -17.23 -26.92 -12.25
N LEU A 34 -18.30 -27.26 -12.98
CA LEU A 34 -18.52 -26.77 -14.33
C LEU A 34 -19.46 -25.57 -14.26
N ALA A 35 -18.97 -24.40 -14.64
CA ALA A 35 -19.81 -23.21 -14.78
C ALA A 35 -20.82 -23.42 -15.93
N GLU A 36 -22.07 -23.03 -15.71
CA GLU A 36 -23.05 -22.95 -16.79
C GLU A 36 -22.59 -21.92 -17.83
N ARG A 37 -22.74 -22.27 -19.11
CA ARG A 37 -22.53 -21.34 -20.22
C ARG A 37 -23.85 -20.61 -20.48
N ALA A 38 -23.88 -19.30 -20.23
CA ALA A 38 -24.99 -18.42 -20.55
C ALA A 38 -24.49 -17.33 -21.53
N PRO A 39 -24.56 -17.58 -22.85
CA PRO A 39 -23.99 -16.70 -23.87
C PRO A 39 -24.51 -15.25 -23.76
N LYS A 40 -23.60 -14.31 -23.52
CA LYS A 40 -23.89 -12.87 -23.57
C LYS A 40 -23.11 -12.21 -24.70
N ALA A 41 -23.82 -11.63 -25.66
CA ALA A 41 -23.20 -10.81 -26.71
C ALA A 41 -22.75 -9.46 -26.13
N LEU A 42 -21.50 -9.09 -26.39
CA LEU A 42 -20.87 -7.83 -26.03
C LEU A 42 -20.38 -7.16 -27.32
N THR A 43 -20.94 -6.01 -27.66
CA THR A 43 -20.60 -5.27 -28.89
C THR A 43 -19.88 -3.98 -28.56
N ALA A 44 -18.70 -3.79 -29.16
CA ALA A 44 -17.94 -2.54 -29.07
C ALA A 44 -17.16 -2.34 -30.37
N HIS A 45 -17.02 -1.08 -30.82
CA HIS A 45 -16.29 -0.72 -32.04
C HIS A 45 -16.75 -1.47 -33.31
N GLY A 46 -18.02 -1.86 -33.38
CA GLY A 46 -18.57 -2.62 -34.51
C GLY A 46 -18.28 -4.13 -34.47
N GLU A 47 -17.54 -4.63 -33.48
CA GLU A 47 -17.26 -6.05 -33.29
C GLU A 47 -18.10 -6.63 -32.16
N THR A 48 -18.58 -7.87 -32.33
CA THR A 48 -19.35 -8.59 -31.32
C THR A 48 -18.58 -9.80 -30.84
N ARG A 49 -18.41 -9.91 -29.52
CA ARG A 49 -17.84 -11.07 -28.83
C ARG A 49 -18.90 -11.71 -27.96
N THR A 50 -18.84 -13.02 -27.79
CA THR A 50 -19.71 -13.76 -26.87
C THR A 50 -18.94 -14.10 -25.61
N ASP A 51 -19.46 -13.70 -24.46
CA ASP A 51 -18.98 -14.10 -23.15
C ASP A 51 -20.00 -15.04 -22.50
N ASP A 52 -19.67 -16.33 -22.44
CA ASP A 52 -20.53 -17.36 -21.86
C ASP A 52 -20.64 -17.28 -20.33
N TYR A 53 -19.79 -16.47 -19.68
CA TYR A 53 -19.67 -16.42 -18.22
C TYR A 53 -19.90 -15.02 -17.66
N TYR A 54 -20.42 -14.10 -18.48
CA TYR A 54 -20.77 -12.74 -18.06
C TYR A 54 -21.70 -12.72 -16.83
N TRP A 55 -22.53 -13.75 -16.67
CA TRP A 55 -23.44 -13.93 -15.55
C TRP A 55 -22.75 -14.10 -14.19
N LEU A 56 -21.45 -14.46 -14.15
CA LEU A 56 -20.68 -14.52 -12.91
C LEU A 56 -20.42 -13.13 -12.30
N ARG A 57 -20.58 -12.06 -13.09
CA ARG A 57 -20.52 -10.70 -12.58
C ARG A 57 -21.85 -10.32 -11.94
N ASP A 58 -21.84 -10.14 -10.63
CA ASP A 58 -22.91 -9.52 -9.86
C ASP A 58 -22.31 -8.40 -8.98
N ASP A 59 -22.62 -7.15 -9.33
CA ASP A 59 -22.09 -5.98 -8.61
C ASP A 59 -22.66 -5.90 -7.17
N SER A 60 -23.84 -6.51 -6.90
CA SER A 60 -24.44 -6.60 -5.56
C SER A 60 -23.75 -7.66 -4.67
N ARG A 61 -23.14 -8.68 -5.28
CA ARG A 61 -22.50 -9.84 -4.62
C ARG A 61 -23.48 -10.67 -3.77
N THR A 62 -24.74 -10.73 -4.18
CA THR A 62 -25.81 -11.44 -3.47
C THR A 62 -26.49 -12.51 -4.30
N GLU A 63 -26.25 -12.55 -5.61
CA GLU A 63 -26.87 -13.49 -6.54
C GLU A 63 -26.56 -14.95 -6.13
N PRO A 64 -27.58 -15.74 -5.72
CA PRO A 64 -27.38 -17.10 -5.24
C PRO A 64 -26.63 -18.00 -6.22
N LYS A 65 -26.91 -17.91 -7.53
CA LYS A 65 -26.26 -18.76 -8.54
C LYS A 65 -24.75 -18.50 -8.62
N VAL A 66 -24.33 -17.25 -8.51
CA VAL A 66 -22.91 -16.87 -8.48
C VAL A 66 -22.27 -17.39 -7.20
N LEU A 67 -22.90 -17.16 -6.05
CA LEU A 67 -22.40 -17.62 -4.75
C LEU A 67 -22.26 -19.14 -4.69
N ASP A 68 -23.19 -19.88 -5.27
CA ASP A 68 -23.16 -21.34 -5.27
C ASP A 68 -22.03 -21.90 -6.13
N TYR A 69 -21.75 -21.28 -7.28
CA TYR A 69 -20.58 -21.62 -8.10
C TYR A 69 -19.27 -21.33 -7.34
N LEU A 70 -19.15 -20.15 -6.71
CA LEU A 70 -17.96 -19.81 -5.91
C LEU A 70 -17.77 -20.76 -4.71
N LYS A 71 -18.85 -21.15 -4.03
CA LYS A 71 -18.79 -22.17 -2.96
C LYS A 71 -18.35 -23.52 -3.51
N ALA A 72 -18.75 -23.88 -4.74
CA ALA A 72 -18.32 -25.12 -5.37
C ALA A 72 -16.82 -25.10 -5.69
N GLU A 73 -16.29 -23.98 -6.20
CA GLU A 73 -14.86 -23.79 -6.44
C GLU A 73 -14.04 -23.84 -5.14
N ASN A 74 -14.55 -23.24 -4.06
CA ASN A 74 -13.92 -23.34 -2.74
C ASN A 74 -13.86 -24.78 -2.24
N ARG A 75 -14.97 -25.54 -2.34
CA ARG A 75 -14.98 -26.97 -1.95
C ARG A 75 -14.00 -27.80 -2.79
N TYR A 76 -13.96 -27.58 -4.09
CA TYR A 76 -13.01 -28.26 -4.97
C TYR A 76 -11.55 -27.95 -4.58
N THR A 77 -11.26 -26.68 -4.31
CA THR A 77 -9.94 -26.24 -3.82
C THR A 77 -9.59 -26.90 -2.50
N GLU A 78 -10.52 -26.95 -1.54
CA GLU A 78 -10.32 -27.63 -0.24
C GLU A 78 -9.98 -29.11 -0.43
N GLN A 79 -10.70 -29.81 -1.30
CA GLN A 79 -10.46 -31.23 -1.60
C GLN A 79 -9.09 -31.45 -2.26
N MET A 80 -8.74 -30.64 -3.26
CA MET A 80 -7.43 -30.71 -3.94
C MET A 80 -6.26 -30.35 -3.01
N MET A 81 -6.48 -29.45 -2.05
CA MET A 81 -5.46 -29.01 -1.10
C MET A 81 -5.35 -29.89 0.16
N ALA A 82 -6.29 -30.81 0.39
CA ALA A 82 -6.31 -31.67 1.58
C ALA A 82 -5.01 -32.47 1.79
N PRO A 83 -4.37 -33.08 0.76
CA PRO A 83 -3.12 -33.81 0.94
C PRO A 83 -1.95 -32.95 1.44
N TYR A 84 -2.02 -31.63 1.25
CA TYR A 84 -0.95 -30.69 1.60
C TYR A 84 -1.15 -30.03 2.96
N GLN A 85 -2.14 -30.44 3.76
CA GLN A 85 -2.46 -29.81 5.04
C GLN A 85 -1.24 -29.73 5.98
N LYS A 86 -0.45 -30.82 6.07
CA LYS A 86 0.77 -30.85 6.89
C LYS A 86 1.82 -29.85 6.40
N LEU A 87 2.06 -29.79 5.10
CA LEU A 87 3.01 -28.84 4.52
C LEU A 87 2.57 -27.39 4.72
N ARG A 88 1.27 -27.11 4.53
CA ARG A 88 0.68 -25.78 4.78
C ARG A 88 0.85 -25.35 6.24
N ALA A 89 0.63 -26.27 7.18
CA ALA A 89 0.84 -26.00 8.60
C ALA A 89 2.32 -25.70 8.92
N THR A 90 3.25 -26.49 8.36
CA THR A 90 4.70 -26.23 8.51
C THR A 90 5.06 -24.84 7.97
N LEU A 91 4.66 -24.51 6.74
CA LEU A 91 4.95 -23.21 6.12
C LEU A 91 4.34 -22.06 6.92
N TYR A 92 3.11 -22.23 7.42
CA TYR A 92 2.46 -21.23 8.28
C TYR A 92 3.26 -20.98 9.57
N GLN A 93 3.67 -22.04 10.28
CA GLN A 93 4.46 -21.91 11.50
C GLN A 93 5.85 -21.32 11.24
N GLU A 94 6.48 -21.66 10.12
CA GLU A 94 7.75 -21.05 9.73
C GLU A 94 7.62 -19.55 9.42
N MET A 95 6.56 -19.13 8.72
CA MET A 95 6.29 -17.71 8.43
C MET A 95 5.98 -16.95 9.71
N LEU A 96 5.10 -17.50 10.56
CA LEU A 96 4.75 -16.91 11.86
C LEU A 96 5.97 -16.79 12.77
N GLY A 97 6.82 -17.81 12.82
CA GLY A 97 8.05 -17.81 13.63
C GLY A 97 9.13 -16.83 13.18
N ARG A 98 8.97 -16.20 11.99
CA ARG A 98 9.85 -15.12 11.50
C ARG A 98 9.32 -13.73 11.89
N MET A 99 8.07 -13.62 12.35
CA MET A 99 7.46 -12.36 12.76
C MET A 99 7.75 -12.10 14.24
N ASN A 100 7.96 -10.83 14.58
CA ASN A 100 8.03 -10.40 15.98
C ASN A 100 6.59 -10.21 16.51
N PRO A 101 6.13 -10.96 17.52
CA PRO A 101 4.78 -10.81 18.05
C PRO A 101 4.57 -9.47 18.78
N ASP A 102 5.65 -8.84 19.28
CA ASP A 102 5.63 -7.53 19.92
C ASP A 102 6.45 -6.54 19.08
N ASP A 103 5.79 -5.92 18.10
CA ASP A 103 6.44 -5.03 17.14
C ASP A 103 6.08 -3.56 17.41
N ARG A 104 6.98 -2.65 17.05
CA ARG A 104 6.77 -1.21 17.18
C ARG A 104 7.34 -0.49 15.97
N SER A 105 6.65 0.54 15.50
CA SER A 105 7.16 1.40 14.43
C SER A 105 8.26 2.34 14.91
N VAL A 106 9.02 2.90 13.97
CA VAL A 106 10.06 3.90 14.27
C VAL A 106 9.36 5.17 14.73
N PRO A 107 9.64 5.70 15.94
CA PRO A 107 8.95 6.89 16.38
C PRO A 107 9.30 8.09 15.50
N TYR A 108 8.32 8.84 15.01
CA TYR A 108 8.54 10.12 14.31
C TYR A 108 8.12 11.30 15.15
N GLN A 109 8.75 12.45 14.92
CA GLN A 109 8.41 13.69 15.62
C GLN A 109 7.57 14.57 14.71
N LEU A 110 6.52 15.15 15.27
CA LEU A 110 5.66 16.12 14.60
C LEU A 110 5.00 17.00 15.65
N ASN A 111 5.05 18.31 15.44
CA ASN A 111 4.25 19.28 16.21
C ASN A 111 4.37 19.14 17.74
N GLY A 112 5.59 18.96 18.25
CA GLY A 112 5.90 18.88 19.68
C GLY A 112 5.69 17.50 20.33
N TYR A 113 5.35 16.47 19.55
CA TYR A 113 5.16 15.10 20.01
C TYR A 113 6.00 14.11 19.20
N ARG A 114 6.37 13.00 19.82
CA ARG A 114 6.76 11.78 19.11
C ARG A 114 5.56 10.84 18.99
N TYR A 115 5.45 10.13 17.89
CA TYR A 115 4.36 9.20 17.59
C TYR A 115 4.92 7.80 17.32
N GLN A 116 4.20 6.77 17.73
CA GLN A 116 4.57 5.38 17.50
C GLN A 116 3.31 4.51 17.39
N GLU A 117 3.43 3.47 16.57
CA GLU A 117 2.47 2.39 16.47
C GLU A 117 3.06 1.16 17.16
N SER A 118 2.26 0.41 17.90
CA SER A 118 2.69 -0.82 18.54
C SER A 118 1.68 -1.95 18.33
N TYR A 119 2.21 -3.15 18.09
CA TYR A 119 1.47 -4.40 18.10
C TYR A 119 1.85 -5.16 19.36
N ALA A 120 0.85 -5.59 20.11
CA ALA A 120 1.05 -6.45 21.27
C ALA A 120 0.81 -7.90 20.87
N ALA A 121 1.53 -8.83 21.49
CA ALA A 121 1.38 -10.26 21.24
C ALA A 121 -0.10 -10.70 21.33
N GLY A 122 -0.56 -11.42 20.31
CA GLY A 122 -1.94 -11.92 20.21
C GLY A 122 -2.99 -10.86 19.85
N LYS A 123 -2.58 -9.63 19.52
CA LYS A 123 -3.48 -8.60 18.96
C LYS A 123 -3.33 -8.51 17.44
N GLU A 124 -4.46 -8.32 16.76
CA GLU A 124 -4.51 -8.26 15.30
C GLU A 124 -4.23 -6.86 14.75
N PHE A 125 -4.47 -5.82 15.56
CA PHE A 125 -4.37 -4.43 15.13
C PHE A 125 -3.43 -3.60 16.00
N ALA A 126 -2.90 -2.53 15.42
CA ALA A 126 -2.00 -1.60 16.10
C ALA A 126 -2.71 -0.76 17.17
N ARG A 127 -1.93 -0.37 18.18
CA ARG A 127 -2.22 0.78 19.04
C ARG A 127 -1.42 1.98 18.57
N TYR A 128 -2.09 3.10 18.36
CA TYR A 128 -1.50 4.38 17.96
C TYR A 128 -1.28 5.24 19.19
N GLN A 129 -0.05 5.69 19.39
CA GLN A 129 0.36 6.38 20.61
C GLN A 129 1.20 7.61 20.29
N ARG A 130 1.19 8.58 21.21
CA ARG A 130 2.09 9.73 21.19
C ARG A 130 2.69 10.02 22.57
N GLN A 131 3.82 10.69 22.62
CA GLN A 131 4.47 11.17 23.83
C GLN A 131 4.96 12.60 23.57
N ALA A 132 4.73 13.53 24.50
CA ALA A 132 5.24 14.90 24.36
C ALA A 132 6.78 14.89 24.39
N LEU A 133 7.43 15.81 23.67
CA LEU A 133 8.89 15.88 23.62
C LEU A 133 9.56 16.41 24.91
N THR A 134 8.78 16.79 25.92
CA THR A 134 9.28 17.12 27.25
C THR A 134 9.82 15.86 27.96
N ALA A 135 10.86 16.02 28.79
CA ALA A 135 11.40 14.93 29.58
C ALA A 135 10.30 14.21 30.39
N ASP A 136 10.36 12.88 30.43
CA ASP A 136 9.52 11.98 31.24
C ASP A 136 8.00 12.00 31.00
N ALA A 137 7.51 12.64 29.92
CA ALA A 137 6.09 12.57 29.58
C ALA A 137 5.66 11.11 29.30
N PRO A 138 4.51 10.62 29.81
CA PRO A 138 4.04 9.27 29.51
C PRO A 138 3.56 9.14 28.05
N TRP A 139 3.55 7.91 27.52
CA TRP A 139 2.88 7.62 26.25
C TRP A 139 1.37 7.67 26.42
N GLN A 140 0.70 8.49 25.62
CA GLN A 140 -0.75 8.61 25.49
C GLN A 140 -1.24 7.75 24.33
N THR A 141 -2.24 6.90 24.57
CA THR A 141 -2.96 6.19 23.50
C THR A 141 -3.91 7.15 22.78
N LEU A 142 -3.72 7.30 21.47
CA LEU A 142 -4.60 8.06 20.59
C LEU A 142 -5.77 7.19 20.11
N LEU A 143 -5.46 5.96 19.68
CA LEU A 143 -6.41 5.00 19.15
C LEU A 143 -5.93 3.58 19.47
N ASP A 144 -6.81 2.74 20.01
CA ASP A 144 -6.59 1.29 20.04
C ASP A 144 -7.46 0.66 18.95
N ALA A 145 -6.84 0.26 17.83
CA ALA A 145 -7.59 -0.28 16.71
C ALA A 145 -8.26 -1.63 17.04
N ASN A 146 -7.78 -2.37 18.04
CA ASN A 146 -8.45 -3.61 18.48
C ASN A 146 -9.81 -3.30 19.12
N GLN A 147 -9.89 -2.20 19.88
CA GLN A 147 -11.17 -1.75 20.46
C GLN A 147 -12.13 -1.28 19.37
N ARG A 148 -11.61 -0.59 18.34
CA ARG A 148 -12.41 -0.11 17.20
C ARG A 148 -12.88 -1.24 16.28
N ALA A 149 -12.08 -2.30 16.15
CA ALA A 149 -12.42 -3.48 15.37
C ALA A 149 -13.41 -4.42 16.06
N ALA A 150 -13.57 -4.33 17.39
CA ALA A 150 -14.39 -5.24 18.16
C ALA A 150 -15.85 -5.26 17.64
N GLY A 151 -16.37 -6.46 17.37
CA GLY A 151 -17.72 -6.66 16.84
C GLY A 151 -17.85 -6.51 15.32
N HIS A 152 -16.77 -6.19 14.61
CA HIS A 152 -16.75 -6.12 13.15
C HIS A 152 -16.01 -7.32 12.54
N ALA A 153 -16.57 -7.89 11.45
CA ALA A 153 -15.92 -8.97 10.71
C ALA A 153 -14.72 -8.48 9.87
N TYR A 154 -14.63 -7.17 9.63
CA TYR A 154 -13.53 -6.52 8.94
C TYR A 154 -13.26 -5.17 9.61
N TYR A 155 -11.99 -4.82 9.76
CA TYR A 155 -11.58 -3.49 10.18
C TYR A 155 -10.28 -3.10 9.49
N ARG A 156 -10.23 -1.87 9.01
CA ARG A 156 -9.00 -1.23 8.54
C ARG A 156 -9.01 0.24 8.94
N LEU A 157 -7.95 0.66 9.62
CA LEU A 157 -7.62 2.08 9.71
C LEU A 157 -6.97 2.53 8.40
N GLY A 158 -7.58 3.47 7.70
CA GLY A 158 -7.09 4.03 6.45
C GLY A 158 -6.10 5.18 6.66
N ALA A 159 -6.46 6.13 7.54
CA ALA A 159 -5.66 7.31 7.82
C ALA A 159 -5.99 7.89 9.20
N MET A 160 -5.08 8.72 9.70
CA MET A 160 -5.23 9.48 10.94
C MET A 160 -4.60 10.87 10.76
N ASP A 161 -5.31 11.94 11.11
CA ASP A 161 -4.76 13.30 11.14
C ASP A 161 -5.11 13.99 12.45
N ILE A 162 -4.19 14.81 12.96
CA ILE A 162 -4.31 15.51 14.24
C ILE A 162 -4.24 17.00 13.98
N SER A 163 -5.13 17.77 14.61
CA SER A 163 -5.13 19.24 14.50
C SER A 163 -3.82 19.84 15.02
N ARG A 164 -3.47 21.02 14.50
CA ARG A 164 -2.20 21.70 14.81
C ARG A 164 -2.10 22.12 16.28
N ASP A 165 -3.21 22.35 16.97
CA ASP A 165 -3.23 22.58 18.42
C ASP A 165 -3.11 21.28 19.25
N ASN A 166 -2.96 20.12 18.60
CA ASN A 166 -2.88 18.78 19.21
C ASN A 166 -4.13 18.36 20.01
N ARG A 167 -5.29 18.99 19.76
CA ARG A 167 -6.53 18.75 20.52
C ARG A 167 -7.56 17.89 19.80
N ARG A 168 -7.49 17.72 18.48
CA ARG A 168 -8.50 16.98 17.72
C ARG A 168 -7.86 15.90 16.87
N LEU A 169 -8.52 14.76 16.85
CA LEU A 169 -8.13 13.57 16.11
C LEU A 169 -9.23 13.25 15.10
N ALA A 170 -8.85 13.01 13.86
CA ALA A 170 -9.72 12.45 12.83
C ALA A 170 -9.14 11.11 12.37
N VAL A 171 -9.99 10.08 12.25
CA VAL A 171 -9.60 8.73 11.83
C VAL A 171 -10.51 8.24 10.71
N ALA A 172 -9.94 7.66 9.65
CA ALA A 172 -10.70 7.03 8.57
C ALA A 172 -10.73 5.52 8.79
N GLU A 173 -11.92 4.95 8.90
CA GLU A 173 -12.15 3.54 9.25
C GLU A 173 -12.98 2.86 8.16
N ASP A 174 -12.49 1.74 7.62
CA ASP A 174 -13.24 0.86 6.72
C ASP A 174 -13.65 -0.40 7.49
N LEU A 175 -14.94 -0.64 7.59
CA LEU A 175 -15.55 -1.73 8.34
C LEU A 175 -16.07 -2.86 7.44
N GLN A 176 -15.90 -2.74 6.12
CA GLN A 176 -16.51 -3.62 5.12
C GLN A 176 -15.54 -4.07 4.01
N GLY A 177 -14.33 -3.51 3.93
CA GLY A 177 -13.30 -3.88 2.96
C GLY A 177 -13.54 -3.30 1.56
N ARG A 178 -14.41 -2.29 1.45
CA ARG A 178 -14.76 -1.64 0.17
C ARG A 178 -13.93 -0.40 -0.13
N ARG A 179 -12.97 -0.04 0.75
CA ARG A 179 -12.21 1.23 0.69
C ARG A 179 -13.14 2.46 0.66
N GLN A 180 -14.30 2.34 1.30
CA GLN A 180 -15.22 3.43 1.60
C GLN A 180 -15.11 3.67 3.09
N TYR A 181 -14.41 4.74 3.46
CA TYR A 181 -14.08 5.01 4.85
C TYR A 181 -15.13 5.90 5.48
N ARG A 182 -15.43 5.62 6.74
CA ARG A 182 -16.07 6.54 7.67
C ARG A 182 -15.00 7.35 8.39
N ILE A 183 -15.11 8.67 8.39
CA ILE A 183 -14.26 9.52 9.23
C ILE A 183 -14.95 9.74 10.58
N SER A 184 -14.30 9.28 11.65
CA SER A 184 -14.72 9.52 13.04
C SER A 184 -13.84 10.61 13.66
N LEU A 185 -14.44 11.49 14.47
CA LEU A 185 -13.74 12.63 15.09
C LEU A 185 -13.70 12.48 16.61
N ARG A 186 -12.60 12.90 17.24
CA ARG A 186 -12.40 12.80 18.71
C ARG A 186 -11.67 14.02 19.26
N GLU A 187 -12.08 14.48 20.45
CA GLU A 187 -11.30 15.43 21.23
C GLU A 187 -10.23 14.70 22.06
N LEU A 188 -8.97 15.05 21.83
CA LEU A 188 -7.82 14.53 22.54
C LEU A 188 -7.75 15.12 23.96
N GLY A 189 -7.55 14.26 24.95
CA GLY A 189 -7.68 14.59 26.37
C GLY A 189 -9.00 14.13 26.98
N SER A 190 -9.96 13.70 26.15
CA SER A 190 -11.18 13.01 26.59
C SER A 190 -11.32 11.64 25.92
N GLU A 191 -12.20 10.79 26.45
CA GLU A 191 -12.63 9.56 25.76
C GLU A 191 -13.81 9.80 24.80
N ARG A 192 -14.24 11.06 24.64
CA ARG A 192 -15.42 11.42 23.88
C ARG A 192 -15.14 11.49 22.39
N TRP A 193 -15.80 10.60 21.65
CA TRP A 193 -15.97 10.70 20.21
C TRP A 193 -17.11 11.66 19.89
N SER A 194 -16.97 12.38 18.79
CA SER A 194 -18.04 13.18 18.23
C SER A 194 -19.16 12.27 17.73
N PRO A 195 -20.44 12.67 17.87
CA PRO A 195 -21.56 11.91 17.33
C PRO A 195 -21.62 11.95 15.80
N GLU A 196 -21.06 12.98 15.16
CA GLU A 196 -20.97 13.09 13.72
C GLU A 196 -19.87 12.19 13.13
N THR A 197 -20.18 11.63 11.96
CA THR A 197 -19.25 10.88 11.13
C THR A 197 -19.38 11.32 9.68
N LEU A 198 -18.27 11.30 8.95
CA LEU A 198 -18.27 11.60 7.52
C LEU A 198 -18.24 10.29 6.74
N GLU A 199 -19.32 9.99 6.03
CA GLU A 199 -19.50 8.71 5.34
C GLU A 199 -19.01 8.74 3.89
N ASN A 200 -18.76 7.55 3.31
CA ASN A 200 -18.39 7.35 1.90
C ASN A 200 -17.17 8.20 1.47
N THR A 201 -16.14 8.25 2.31
CA THR A 201 -14.90 8.99 2.02
C THR A 201 -13.83 8.08 1.42
N SER A 202 -12.83 8.67 0.77
CA SER A 202 -11.64 7.93 0.30
C SER A 202 -10.66 7.61 1.44
N GLY A 203 -10.90 8.17 2.64
CA GLY A 203 -9.99 8.17 3.77
C GLY A 203 -8.97 9.30 3.77
N ASN A 204 -8.83 10.04 2.66
CA ASN A 204 -7.94 11.20 2.60
C ASN A 204 -8.58 12.42 3.28
N MET A 205 -7.96 12.90 4.35
CA MET A 205 -8.40 14.06 5.11
C MET A 205 -7.21 14.89 5.62
N VAL A 206 -7.41 16.19 5.79
CA VAL A 206 -6.37 17.12 6.27
C VAL A 206 -7.00 18.27 7.06
N TRP A 207 -6.56 18.49 8.30
CA TRP A 207 -6.94 19.65 9.11
C TRP A 207 -6.32 20.94 8.57
N ALA A 208 -7.11 22.02 8.57
CA ALA A 208 -6.63 23.39 8.39
C ALA A 208 -5.96 23.93 9.66
N ASN A 209 -5.31 25.09 9.55
CA ASN A 209 -4.57 25.72 10.64
C ASN A 209 -5.46 26.37 11.71
N ASP A 210 -6.76 26.55 11.43
CA ASP A 210 -7.74 27.03 12.41
C ASP A 210 -8.10 25.98 13.47
N ASN A 211 -7.67 24.72 13.29
CA ASN A 211 -7.99 23.56 14.13
C ASN A 211 -9.47 23.21 14.18
N GLN A 212 -10.26 23.75 13.26
CA GLN A 212 -11.71 23.61 13.25
C GLN A 212 -12.28 23.11 11.93
N THR A 213 -11.58 23.41 10.83
CA THR A 213 -11.98 22.98 9.50
C THR A 213 -11.19 21.74 9.08
N LEU A 214 -11.89 20.64 8.79
CA LEU A 214 -11.32 19.43 8.21
C LEU A 214 -11.70 19.36 6.73
N PHE A 215 -10.71 19.25 5.84
CA PHE A 215 -10.97 18.93 4.43
C PHE A 215 -10.91 17.43 4.24
N TYR A 216 -11.82 16.88 3.44
CA TYR A 216 -11.85 15.45 3.13
C TYR A 216 -12.33 15.18 1.70
N VAL A 217 -11.93 14.02 1.17
CA VAL A 217 -12.29 13.58 -0.18
C VAL A 217 -13.41 12.52 -0.12
N ARG A 218 -14.48 12.74 -0.87
CA ARG A 218 -15.62 11.83 -1.00
C ARG A 218 -15.51 10.99 -2.27
N ASN A 219 -15.88 9.71 -2.16
CA ASN A 219 -15.93 8.79 -3.29
C ASN A 219 -17.25 8.92 -4.06
N HIS A 220 -17.18 8.73 -5.37
CA HIS A 220 -18.37 8.63 -6.20
C HIS A 220 -19.17 7.38 -5.79
N PRO A 221 -20.49 7.48 -5.58
CA PRO A 221 -21.28 6.40 -4.97
C PRO A 221 -21.32 5.09 -5.78
N GLN A 222 -21.09 5.16 -7.09
CA GLN A 222 -21.10 4.00 -7.99
C GLN A 222 -19.69 3.50 -8.33
N THR A 223 -18.85 4.35 -8.93
CA THR A 223 -17.50 4.00 -9.38
C THR A 223 -16.46 3.92 -8.26
N LEU A 224 -16.78 4.42 -7.06
CA LEU A 224 -15.88 4.50 -5.89
C LEU A 224 -14.66 5.41 -6.08
N LEU A 225 -14.63 6.21 -7.15
CA LEU A 225 -13.50 7.09 -7.44
C LEU A 225 -13.55 8.37 -6.57
N PRO A 226 -12.42 8.82 -6.00
CA PRO A 226 -12.36 10.07 -5.24
C PRO A 226 -12.56 11.27 -6.16
N TYR A 227 -13.70 11.96 -6.05
CA TYR A 227 -14.15 12.95 -7.04
C TYR A 227 -14.67 14.27 -6.46
N GLN A 228 -14.93 14.36 -5.16
CA GLN A 228 -15.35 15.60 -4.50
C GLN A 228 -14.47 15.89 -3.29
N VAL A 229 -14.12 17.16 -3.09
CA VAL A 229 -13.53 17.67 -1.85
C VAL A 229 -14.57 18.49 -1.11
N TYR A 230 -14.75 18.20 0.17
CA TYR A 230 -15.60 18.98 1.08
C TYR A 230 -14.74 19.58 2.19
N ARG A 231 -15.24 20.68 2.77
CA ARG A 231 -14.78 21.17 4.08
C ARG A 231 -15.88 20.97 5.12
N HIS A 232 -15.49 20.36 6.22
CA HIS A 232 -16.31 20.07 7.39
C HIS A 232 -15.90 20.98 8.55
N GLN A 233 -16.89 21.60 9.18
CA GLN A 233 -16.71 22.36 10.41
C GLN A 233 -16.96 21.43 11.61
N TYR A 234 -15.93 21.19 12.41
CA TYR A 234 -16.04 20.30 13.57
C TYR A 234 -17.18 20.71 14.50
N GLY A 235 -17.98 19.73 14.94
CA GLY A 235 -19.15 19.93 15.80
C GLY A 235 -20.43 20.35 15.06
N THR A 236 -20.40 20.47 13.73
CA THR A 236 -21.60 20.70 12.91
C THR A 236 -22.08 19.41 12.25
N PRO A 237 -23.37 19.28 11.89
CA PRO A 237 -23.86 18.15 11.09
C PRO A 237 -23.18 18.07 9.71
N PRO A 238 -22.81 16.88 9.21
CA PRO A 238 -22.19 16.73 7.87
C PRO A 238 -23.04 17.23 6.70
N ALA A 239 -24.35 17.42 6.91
CA ALA A 239 -25.25 18.01 5.91
C ALA A 239 -24.96 19.51 5.66
N GLU A 240 -24.25 20.17 6.57
CA GLU A 240 -23.84 21.58 6.44
C GLU A 240 -22.51 21.75 5.72
N ASP A 241 -21.76 20.65 5.51
CA ASP A 241 -20.46 20.64 4.84
C ASP A 241 -20.54 21.31 3.47
N LYS A 242 -19.52 22.10 3.14
CA LYS A 242 -19.45 22.84 1.88
C LYS A 242 -18.62 22.08 0.86
N LEU A 243 -19.17 21.89 -0.33
CA LEU A 243 -18.43 21.41 -1.48
C LEU A 243 -17.37 22.47 -1.85
N VAL A 244 -16.12 22.03 -1.97
CA VAL A 244 -14.96 22.88 -2.29
C VAL A 244 -14.53 22.68 -3.74
N TYR A 245 -14.54 21.43 -4.21
CA TYR A 245 -14.19 21.09 -5.58
C TYR A 245 -14.84 19.78 -6.01
N GLN A 246 -15.18 19.67 -7.29
CA GLN A 246 -15.66 18.44 -7.92
C GLN A 246 -14.93 18.21 -9.24
N GLU A 247 -14.39 17.01 -9.43
CA GLU A 247 -13.90 16.53 -10.71
C GLU A 247 -15.01 15.73 -11.41
N ASN A 248 -15.28 16.08 -12.66
CA ASN A 248 -16.33 15.47 -13.49
C ASN A 248 -15.75 14.48 -14.51
N ASP A 249 -14.45 14.59 -14.83
CA ASP A 249 -13.76 13.66 -15.71
C ASP A 249 -13.34 12.41 -14.90
N PRO A 250 -13.92 11.23 -15.17
CA PRO A 250 -13.64 10.01 -14.41
C PRO A 250 -12.21 9.49 -14.62
N ALA A 251 -11.43 10.06 -15.55
CA ALA A 251 -10.02 9.74 -15.71
C ALA A 251 -9.11 10.39 -14.64
N PHE A 252 -9.65 11.28 -13.80
CA PHE A 252 -8.91 12.02 -12.79
C PHE A 252 -9.40 11.69 -11.37
N TYR A 253 -8.44 11.60 -10.46
CA TYR A 253 -8.64 11.34 -9.04
C TYR A 253 -8.22 12.54 -8.21
N LEU A 254 -8.92 12.75 -7.09
CA LEU A 254 -8.60 13.81 -6.13
C LEU A 254 -7.81 13.29 -4.94
N SER A 255 -6.78 14.05 -4.56
CA SER A 255 -6.06 13.87 -3.30
C SER A 255 -5.74 15.21 -2.64
N LEU A 256 -5.62 15.18 -1.32
CA LEU A 256 -5.26 16.30 -0.46
C LEU A 256 -3.98 15.97 0.30
N SER A 257 -3.04 16.92 0.31
CA SER A 257 -1.88 16.89 1.18
C SER A 257 -1.67 18.24 1.85
N ARG A 258 -0.76 18.29 2.83
CA ARG A 258 -0.32 19.53 3.47
C ARG A 258 1.09 19.84 2.97
N SER A 259 1.35 21.10 2.62
CA SER A 259 2.70 21.53 2.24
C SER A 259 3.67 21.42 3.42
N SER A 260 4.96 21.28 3.14
CA SER A 260 6.03 21.26 4.14
C SER A 260 6.04 22.53 5.02
N SER A 261 5.75 23.69 4.43
CA SER A 261 5.53 24.97 5.13
C SER A 261 4.31 24.99 6.05
N ARG A 262 3.31 24.14 5.81
CA ARG A 262 1.98 24.16 6.45
C ARG A 262 1.13 25.39 6.08
N ASP A 263 1.54 26.17 5.10
CA ASP A 263 0.80 27.35 4.63
C ASP A 263 -0.37 26.96 3.71
N TYR A 264 -0.26 25.82 3.01
CA TYR A 264 -1.24 25.39 2.03
C TYR A 264 -1.69 23.93 2.26
N LEU A 265 -2.97 23.68 2.02
CA LEU A 265 -3.44 22.35 1.64
C LEU A 265 -3.40 22.27 0.11
N ILE A 266 -2.79 21.20 -0.41
CA ILE A 266 -2.55 20.99 -1.82
C ILE A 266 -3.59 19.98 -2.33
N LEU A 267 -4.55 20.46 -3.11
CA LEU A 267 -5.50 19.63 -3.85
C LEU A 267 -4.86 19.23 -5.18
N THR A 268 -4.48 17.96 -5.30
CA THR A 268 -3.95 17.39 -6.54
C THR A 268 -5.05 16.64 -7.27
N ILE A 269 -5.27 17.02 -8.52
CA ILE A 269 -6.13 16.34 -9.48
C ILE A 269 -5.23 15.58 -10.45
N SER A 270 -5.23 14.26 -10.37
CA SER A 270 -4.27 13.40 -11.08
C SER A 270 -4.98 12.36 -11.94
N GLY A 271 -4.64 12.31 -13.23
CA GLY A 271 -4.89 11.18 -14.11
C GLY A 271 -3.61 10.41 -14.41
N ASN A 272 -3.67 9.43 -15.31
CA ASN A 272 -2.52 8.56 -15.61
C ASN A 272 -1.29 9.27 -16.18
N THR A 273 -1.47 10.42 -16.85
CA THR A 273 -0.39 11.14 -17.56
C THR A 273 -0.51 12.65 -17.44
N THR A 274 -1.36 13.14 -16.53
CA THR A 274 -1.69 14.57 -16.45
C THR A 274 -2.10 14.94 -15.04
N SER A 275 -1.60 16.08 -14.55
CA SER A 275 -2.05 16.63 -13.26
C SER A 275 -2.45 18.11 -13.33
N GLU A 276 -3.25 18.51 -12.37
CA GLU A 276 -3.57 19.90 -12.01
C GLU A 276 -3.52 20.03 -10.49
N VAL A 277 -3.05 21.18 -10.01
CA VAL A 277 -2.98 21.46 -8.58
C VAL A 277 -3.76 22.74 -8.28
N ARG A 278 -4.53 22.69 -7.20
CA ARG A 278 -5.20 23.83 -6.58
C ARG A 278 -4.72 23.99 -5.15
N LEU A 279 -4.50 25.24 -4.75
CA LEU A 279 -3.99 25.63 -3.45
C LEU A 279 -5.13 26.13 -2.58
N ILE A 280 -5.24 25.60 -1.37
CA ILE A 280 -6.13 26.10 -0.32
C ILE A 280 -5.25 26.71 0.76
N ASP A 281 -5.43 28.00 1.05
CA ASP A 281 -4.75 28.66 2.17
C ASP A 281 -5.19 27.97 3.48
N ALA A 282 -4.26 27.30 4.15
CA ALA A 282 -4.56 26.52 5.34
C ALA A 282 -4.94 27.41 6.53
N SER A 283 -4.56 28.68 6.53
CA SER A 283 -4.90 29.66 7.57
C SER A 283 -6.18 30.44 7.24
N GLN A 284 -6.66 30.36 6.00
CA GLN A 284 -7.93 30.95 5.56
C GLN A 284 -8.82 29.90 4.87
N PRO A 285 -9.22 28.85 5.60
CA PRO A 285 -9.85 27.66 5.02
C PRO A 285 -11.25 27.90 4.45
N GLN A 286 -11.79 29.11 4.58
CA GLN A 286 -13.07 29.52 3.96
C GLN A 286 -12.89 30.12 2.55
N ARG A 287 -11.66 30.45 2.14
CA ARG A 287 -11.39 30.92 0.77
C ARG A 287 -11.56 29.80 -0.25
N GLU A 288 -11.81 30.19 -1.49
CA GLU A 288 -11.89 29.27 -2.62
C GLU A 288 -10.49 28.79 -3.04
N PRO A 289 -10.34 27.53 -3.51
CA PRO A 289 -9.07 27.01 -3.99
C PRO A 289 -8.51 27.82 -5.18
N GLN A 290 -7.26 28.26 -5.08
CA GLN A 290 -6.55 28.95 -6.14
C GLN A 290 -5.91 27.95 -7.10
N LEU A 291 -6.18 28.07 -8.40
CA LEU A 291 -5.47 27.27 -9.42
C LEU A 291 -3.97 27.62 -9.45
N PHE A 292 -3.11 26.60 -9.35
CA PHE A 292 -1.66 26.79 -9.50
C PHE A 292 -1.25 26.89 -10.97
N ALA A 293 -1.60 25.86 -11.76
CA ALA A 293 -1.45 25.84 -13.22
C ALA A 293 -2.50 24.91 -13.86
N ALA A 294 -3.12 25.32 -14.95
CA ALA A 294 -4.10 24.49 -15.64
C ALA A 294 -3.49 23.16 -16.14
N ARG A 295 -4.25 22.06 -16.13
CA ARG A 295 -3.79 20.80 -16.73
C ARG A 295 -3.44 20.94 -18.21
N GLN A 296 -2.44 20.18 -18.64
CA GLN A 296 -2.07 20.01 -20.05
C GLN A 296 -1.86 18.53 -20.32
N LYS A 297 -2.44 18.00 -21.40
CA LYS A 297 -2.37 16.56 -21.72
C LYS A 297 -0.91 16.09 -21.81
N GLY A 298 -0.58 15.02 -21.10
CA GLY A 298 0.78 14.47 -21.03
C GLY A 298 1.71 15.17 -20.05
N ARG A 299 1.27 16.28 -19.43
CA ARG A 299 2.07 17.03 -18.46
C ARG A 299 1.65 16.69 -17.03
N GLU A 300 2.59 16.12 -16.31
CA GLU A 300 2.54 15.89 -14.89
C GLU A 300 3.41 16.90 -14.14
N TYR A 301 2.90 17.33 -13.00
CA TYR A 301 3.63 18.08 -12.00
C TYR A 301 3.06 17.83 -10.60
N TYR A 302 3.96 17.75 -9.62
CA TYR A 302 3.66 17.50 -8.22
C TYR A 302 4.33 18.56 -7.37
N LEU A 303 3.59 19.16 -6.46
CA LEU A 303 3.94 20.43 -5.80
C LEU A 303 4.20 20.24 -4.31
N ASP A 304 5.14 20.99 -3.78
CA ASP A 304 5.27 21.30 -2.36
C ASP A 304 5.57 22.80 -2.18
N HIS A 305 5.38 23.34 -0.98
CA HIS A 305 5.69 24.73 -0.63
C HIS A 305 6.52 24.78 0.65
N TYR A 306 7.66 25.45 0.61
CA TYR A 306 8.55 25.64 1.75
C TYR A 306 9.39 26.90 1.57
N ARG A 307 9.84 27.53 2.66
CA ARG A 307 10.71 28.73 2.62
C ARG A 307 10.19 29.86 1.71
N GLY A 308 8.86 30.00 1.58
CA GLY A 308 8.22 31.03 0.75
C GLY A 308 8.28 30.79 -0.76
N GLU A 309 8.70 29.60 -1.21
CA GLU A 309 8.71 29.20 -2.61
C GLU A 309 7.94 27.89 -2.82
N PHE A 310 7.46 27.70 -4.04
CA PHE A 310 6.93 26.43 -4.51
C PHE A 310 8.04 25.61 -5.16
N TYR A 311 8.11 24.33 -4.81
CA TYR A 311 9.00 23.33 -5.41
C TYR A 311 8.14 22.31 -6.14
N LEU A 312 8.53 21.93 -7.36
CA LEU A 312 7.75 21.00 -8.14
C LEU A 312 8.60 20.05 -8.97
N ARG A 313 8.22 18.77 -8.92
CA ARG A 313 8.69 17.73 -9.83
C ARG A 313 7.77 17.75 -11.05
N SER A 314 8.31 17.92 -12.26
CA SER A 314 7.48 17.97 -13.49
C SER A 314 8.16 17.38 -14.72
N ASN A 315 7.39 16.74 -15.60
CA ASN A 315 7.85 16.20 -16.88
C ASN A 315 7.66 17.17 -18.07
N HIS A 316 7.36 18.44 -17.82
CA HIS A 316 6.99 19.39 -18.89
C HIS A 316 8.09 19.65 -19.93
N GLN A 317 9.35 19.33 -19.61
CA GLN A 317 10.49 19.41 -20.53
C GLN A 317 10.96 18.03 -21.02
N ASP A 318 10.75 16.97 -20.23
CA ASP A 318 11.28 15.64 -20.49
C ASP A 318 10.51 14.58 -19.69
N PRO A 319 10.24 13.38 -20.24
CA PRO A 319 9.53 12.30 -19.55
C PRO A 319 10.20 11.81 -18.26
N ASN A 320 11.51 11.99 -18.08
CA ASN A 320 12.24 11.59 -16.87
C ASN A 320 12.12 12.60 -15.71
N PHE A 321 11.33 13.66 -15.88
CA PHE A 321 11.10 14.71 -14.91
C PHE A 321 12.34 15.56 -14.55
N GLY A 322 12.11 16.85 -14.33
CA GLY A 322 13.04 17.74 -13.65
C GLY A 322 12.46 18.23 -12.32
N LEU A 323 13.30 18.89 -11.53
CA LEU A 323 12.88 19.63 -10.35
C LEU A 323 12.97 21.13 -10.62
N TYR A 324 11.93 21.86 -10.27
CA TYR A 324 11.81 23.29 -10.52
C TYR A 324 11.39 24.01 -9.25
N ARG A 325 11.59 25.33 -9.23
CA ARG A 325 11.01 26.22 -8.23
C ARG A 325 10.30 27.41 -8.86
N THR A 326 9.36 27.99 -8.14
CA THR A 326 8.73 29.25 -8.52
C THR A 326 8.20 30.01 -7.30
N ALA A 327 8.20 31.33 -7.37
CA ALA A 327 7.76 32.17 -6.25
C ALA A 327 6.24 32.12 -6.02
N ALA A 328 5.44 31.90 -7.08
CA ALA A 328 3.98 31.88 -6.98
C ALA A 328 3.35 31.23 -8.22
N ALA A 329 2.05 30.89 -8.12
CA ALA A 329 1.24 30.51 -9.26
C ALA A 329 1.32 31.56 -10.39
N GLY A 330 1.38 31.10 -11.64
CA GLY A 330 1.48 31.96 -12.82
C GLY A 330 2.86 32.61 -13.06
N LYS A 331 3.86 32.36 -12.19
CA LYS A 331 5.25 32.78 -12.44
C LYS A 331 6.03 31.69 -13.19
N PRO A 332 7.10 32.05 -13.93
CA PRO A 332 7.95 31.08 -14.60
C PRO A 332 8.56 30.07 -13.63
N TRP A 333 8.74 28.84 -14.10
CA TRP A 333 9.40 27.78 -13.34
C TRP A 333 10.89 27.82 -13.62
N GLN A 334 11.69 28.03 -12.57
CA GLN A 334 13.14 28.02 -12.65
C GLN A 334 13.65 26.60 -12.40
N THR A 335 14.53 26.11 -13.26
CA THR A 335 15.15 24.80 -13.10
C THR A 335 16.05 24.76 -11.88
N LEU A 336 15.81 23.79 -10.99
CA LEU A 336 16.72 23.42 -9.90
C LEU A 336 17.56 22.20 -10.29
N ILE A 337 16.91 21.18 -10.84
CA ILE A 337 17.56 19.98 -11.38
C ILE A 337 16.99 19.77 -12.77
N ALA A 338 17.83 19.91 -13.78
CA ALA A 338 17.45 19.66 -15.16
C ALA A 338 17.17 18.15 -15.35
N PRO A 339 16.18 17.79 -16.18
CA PRO A 339 15.94 16.39 -16.52
C PRO A 339 17.17 15.78 -17.20
N GLN A 340 17.37 14.47 -17.01
CA GLN A 340 18.50 13.75 -17.59
C GLN A 340 18.02 12.44 -18.24
N ALA A 341 18.56 12.11 -19.42
CA ALA A 341 18.09 10.97 -20.21
C ALA A 341 18.21 9.59 -19.51
N GLN A 342 19.13 9.45 -18.54
CA GLN A 342 19.40 8.20 -17.84
C GLN A 342 19.03 8.23 -16.35
N HIS A 343 18.45 9.33 -15.87
CA HIS A 343 18.04 9.52 -14.48
C HIS A 343 16.62 10.05 -14.44
N GLU A 344 15.70 9.26 -13.91
CA GLU A 344 14.35 9.72 -13.60
C GLU A 344 14.34 10.34 -12.21
N VAL A 345 13.86 11.58 -12.07
CA VAL A 345 13.54 12.15 -10.75
C VAL A 345 12.19 11.57 -10.32
N GLU A 346 12.15 10.77 -9.25
CA GLU A 346 10.92 10.11 -8.77
C GLU A 346 10.20 10.92 -7.69
N SER A 347 10.95 11.52 -6.76
CA SER A 347 10.38 12.33 -5.67
C SER A 347 11.44 13.20 -5.01
N PHE A 348 11.03 14.09 -4.11
CA PHE A 348 11.93 14.93 -3.32
C PHE A 348 11.37 15.17 -1.92
N SER A 349 12.26 15.51 -0.98
CA SER A 349 11.93 16.00 0.37
C SER A 349 12.70 17.27 0.66
N LEU A 350 12.03 18.22 1.32
CA LEU A 350 12.58 19.52 1.68
C LEU A 350 12.96 19.53 3.16
N PHE A 351 14.19 19.92 3.46
CA PHE A 351 14.70 20.12 4.82
C PHE A 351 15.22 21.55 4.98
N ARG A 352 15.43 22.01 6.22
CA ARG A 352 15.91 23.36 6.55
C ARG A 352 17.11 23.76 5.68
N ASP A 353 18.13 22.91 5.68
CA ASP A 353 19.43 23.19 5.06
C ASP A 353 19.68 22.36 3.77
N TRP A 354 18.81 21.39 3.48
CA TRP A 354 19.01 20.39 2.45
C TRP A 354 17.78 20.13 1.58
N LEU A 355 18.01 19.86 0.31
CA LEU A 355 17.11 19.17 -0.60
C LEU A 355 17.57 17.71 -0.69
N VAL A 356 16.65 16.76 -0.58
CA VAL A 356 16.94 15.35 -0.87
C VAL A 356 16.07 14.89 -2.03
N VAL A 357 16.69 14.35 -3.08
CA VAL A 357 15.99 13.80 -4.23
C VAL A 357 16.13 12.28 -4.27
N GLN A 358 15.04 11.62 -4.67
CA GLN A 358 15.02 10.21 -5.02
C GLN A 358 15.00 10.11 -6.54
N GLU A 359 15.97 9.39 -7.08
CA GLU A 359 16.18 9.25 -8.51
C GLU A 359 16.27 7.78 -8.88
N ARG A 360 15.95 7.42 -10.12
CA ARG A 360 16.21 6.07 -10.66
C ARG A 360 17.17 6.14 -11.83
N ALA A 361 18.28 5.42 -11.71
CA ALA A 361 19.28 5.29 -12.76
C ALA A 361 19.76 3.84 -12.85
N ASN A 362 19.95 3.34 -14.07
CA ASN A 362 20.37 1.94 -14.31
C ASN A 362 19.51 0.90 -13.55
N GLY A 363 18.22 1.18 -13.41
CA GLY A 363 17.25 0.33 -12.69
C GLY A 363 17.33 0.35 -11.16
N LEU A 364 18.21 1.15 -10.55
CA LEU A 364 18.35 1.29 -9.10
C LEU A 364 17.89 2.67 -8.63
N VAL A 365 17.31 2.70 -7.43
CA VAL A 365 17.00 3.97 -6.75
C VAL A 365 18.28 4.54 -6.16
N GLN A 366 18.47 5.85 -6.29
CA GLN A 366 19.53 6.62 -5.66
C GLN A 366 18.89 7.72 -4.82
N LEU A 367 19.49 8.01 -3.66
CA LEU A 367 19.13 9.18 -2.86
C LEU A 367 20.30 10.15 -2.90
N ARG A 368 20.02 11.41 -3.23
CA ARG A 368 21.03 12.46 -3.37
C ARG A 368 20.63 13.67 -2.53
N GLN A 369 21.50 14.09 -1.64
CA GLN A 369 21.33 15.31 -0.85
C GLN A 369 22.08 16.46 -1.52
N ILE A 370 21.48 17.66 -1.48
CA ILE A 370 21.98 18.88 -2.08
C ILE A 370 21.77 20.00 -1.06
N SER A 371 22.82 20.73 -0.68
CA SER A 371 22.68 21.89 0.20
C SER A 371 22.02 23.04 -0.57
N TRP A 372 21.21 23.85 0.11
CA TRP A 372 20.52 24.97 -0.55
C TRP A 372 21.46 26.04 -1.13
N ASP A 373 22.70 26.14 -0.62
CA ASP A 373 23.74 27.01 -1.18
C ASP A 373 24.50 26.39 -2.36
N GLY A 374 24.19 25.14 -2.74
CA GLY A 374 24.80 24.41 -3.85
C GLY A 374 26.24 23.96 -3.61
N LYS A 375 26.82 24.19 -2.42
CA LYS A 375 28.22 23.85 -2.14
C LYS A 375 28.44 22.39 -1.83
N THR A 376 27.42 21.68 -1.37
CA THR A 376 27.50 20.27 -1.01
C THR A 376 26.47 19.47 -1.78
N GLU A 377 26.94 18.45 -2.48
CA GLU A 377 26.12 17.45 -3.15
C GLU A 377 26.70 16.07 -2.84
N ARG A 378 25.86 15.13 -2.39
CA ARG A 378 26.31 13.79 -1.98
C ARG A 378 25.24 12.74 -2.26
N ALA A 379 25.66 11.63 -2.87
CA ALA A 379 24.84 10.42 -2.93
C ALA A 379 24.91 9.66 -1.61
N ILE A 380 23.78 9.13 -1.13
CA ILE A 380 23.73 8.24 0.03
C ILE A 380 24.19 6.84 -0.43
N PRO A 381 25.24 6.27 0.17
CA PRO A 381 25.82 5.01 -0.30
C PRO A 381 24.97 3.79 0.11
N PHE A 382 24.92 2.80 -0.78
CA PHE A 382 24.26 1.51 -0.59
C PHE A 382 25.21 0.37 -0.96
N ASP A 383 25.18 -0.71 -0.18
CA ASP A 383 26.23 -1.75 -0.20
C ASP A 383 25.88 -2.98 -1.05
N ASP A 384 24.61 -3.18 -1.38
CA ASP A 384 24.13 -4.33 -2.19
C ASP A 384 24.11 -4.03 -3.70
N ALA A 385 24.37 -5.03 -4.54
CA ALA A 385 24.30 -4.90 -6.00
C ALA A 385 22.84 -4.79 -6.54
N SER A 386 21.87 -5.24 -5.75
CA SER A 386 20.44 -5.20 -6.06
C SER A 386 19.65 -4.87 -4.79
N TYR A 387 19.17 -3.63 -4.70
CA TYR A 387 18.44 -3.10 -3.56
C TYR A 387 17.28 -2.22 -4.01
N MET A 388 16.43 -1.88 -3.05
CA MET A 388 15.46 -0.82 -3.10
C MET A 388 15.74 0.14 -1.96
N ALA A 389 15.71 1.44 -2.24
CA ALA A 389 15.72 2.50 -1.25
C ALA A 389 14.56 3.45 -1.54
N TRP A 390 14.07 4.15 -0.52
CA TRP A 390 13.01 5.14 -0.70
C TRP A 390 13.05 6.20 0.39
N LEU A 391 12.62 7.42 0.06
CA LEU A 391 12.38 8.46 1.07
C LEU A 391 11.29 7.97 2.04
N GLY A 392 11.61 7.98 3.33
CA GLY A 392 10.69 7.61 4.39
C GLY A 392 9.75 8.75 4.76
N TYR A 393 9.00 8.55 5.84
CA TYR A 393 8.15 9.60 6.39
C TYR A 393 8.99 10.66 7.12
N ASN A 394 9.07 11.86 6.54
CA ASN A 394 9.84 13.01 7.04
C ASN A 394 8.92 14.22 7.23
N PRO A 395 8.06 14.24 8.28
CA PRO A 395 6.98 15.23 8.41
C PRO A 395 7.42 16.60 8.97
N GLU A 396 8.67 16.71 9.46
CA GLU A 396 9.22 17.96 9.98
C GLU A 396 10.39 18.40 9.08
N PRO A 397 10.20 19.42 8.22
CA PRO A 397 11.27 19.92 7.37
C PRO A 397 12.34 20.66 8.16
N ASP A 398 12.05 21.16 9.37
CA ASP A 398 13.06 21.76 10.26
C ASP A 398 13.88 20.68 10.99
N SER A 399 14.61 19.88 10.22
CA SER A 399 15.39 18.73 10.68
C SER A 399 16.66 18.57 9.86
N ASP A 400 17.71 18.05 10.48
CA ASP A 400 18.93 17.57 9.81
C ASP A 400 18.98 16.05 9.67
N ARG A 401 17.88 15.37 10.00
CA ARG A 401 17.73 13.92 9.97
C ARG A 401 16.82 13.51 8.83
N LEU A 402 17.40 12.85 7.82
CA LEU A 402 16.65 12.17 6.78
C LEU A 402 16.34 10.75 7.24
N ARG A 403 15.07 10.37 7.18
CA ARG A 403 14.64 8.98 7.28
C ARG A 403 14.40 8.40 5.91
N TYR A 404 14.94 7.22 5.69
CA TYR A 404 14.75 6.49 4.44
C TYR A 404 14.65 5.00 4.72
N GLY A 405 13.89 4.31 3.88
CA GLY A 405 13.78 2.86 3.91
C GLY A 405 14.78 2.22 2.97
N TYR A 406 15.21 1.01 3.33
CA TYR A 406 16.16 0.22 2.56
C TYR A 406 15.80 -1.26 2.66
N SER A 407 15.85 -1.97 1.55
CA SER A 407 15.71 -3.43 1.52
C SER A 407 16.52 -4.01 0.36
N ALA A 408 17.04 -5.21 0.56
CA ALA A 408 17.64 -6.02 -0.50
C ALA A 408 17.12 -7.45 -0.40
N MET A 409 17.46 -8.31 -1.38
CA MET A 409 17.12 -9.74 -1.29
C MET A 409 17.82 -10.44 -0.11
N THR A 410 18.95 -9.87 0.32
CA THR A 410 19.84 -10.36 1.38
C THR A 410 19.64 -9.61 2.71
N THR A 411 18.95 -8.48 2.68
CA THR A 411 18.78 -7.55 3.80
C THR A 411 17.28 -7.24 3.98
N PRO A 412 16.65 -7.69 5.09
CA PRO A 412 15.26 -7.32 5.40
C PRO A 412 15.05 -5.80 5.39
N THR A 413 13.81 -5.37 5.19
CA THR A 413 13.48 -3.96 5.21
C THR A 413 13.90 -3.30 6.52
N ARG A 414 14.64 -2.20 6.43
CA ARG A 414 15.09 -1.40 7.55
C ARG A 414 14.81 0.07 7.28
N THR A 415 14.51 0.80 8.35
CA THR A 415 14.50 2.26 8.31
C THR A 415 15.81 2.75 8.90
N TYR A 416 16.49 3.62 8.16
CA TYR A 416 17.70 4.29 8.59
C TYR A 416 17.42 5.77 8.83
N GLU A 417 18.20 6.35 9.72
CA GLU A 417 18.33 7.79 9.87
C GLU A 417 19.71 8.22 9.38
N TRP A 418 19.72 9.19 8.49
CA TRP A 418 20.90 9.79 7.89
C TRP A 418 21.06 11.21 8.40
N ASP A 419 22.18 11.48 9.06
CA ASP A 419 22.59 12.82 9.45
C ASP A 419 23.00 13.59 8.19
N LEU A 420 22.19 14.55 7.75
CA LEU A 420 22.44 15.30 6.53
C LEU A 420 23.69 16.20 6.63
N ASN A 421 24.08 16.60 7.85
CA ASN A 421 25.23 17.45 8.08
C ASN A 421 26.54 16.64 8.14
N LYS A 422 26.55 15.52 8.85
CA LYS A 422 27.74 14.66 9.01
C LYS A 422 27.89 13.63 7.89
N GLY A 423 26.78 13.22 7.29
CA GLY A 423 26.69 12.10 6.37
C GLY A 423 26.96 10.75 7.04
N GLU A 424 26.33 10.56 8.19
CA GLU A 424 26.44 9.34 9.00
C GLU A 424 25.10 8.61 9.03
N ARG A 425 25.15 7.29 8.80
CA ARG A 425 23.99 6.40 8.82
C ARG A 425 23.85 5.75 10.19
N THR A 426 22.67 5.82 10.79
CA THR A 426 22.30 5.07 12.00
C THR A 426 21.01 4.27 11.79
N PRO A 427 20.87 3.06 12.37
CA PRO A 427 19.60 2.35 12.36
C PRO A 427 18.56 3.13 13.15
N ALA A 428 17.36 3.33 12.60
CA ALA A 428 16.30 4.04 13.31
C ALA A 428 15.61 3.18 14.39
N GLN A 429 15.90 1.87 14.40
CA GLN A 429 15.49 0.89 15.40
C GLN A 429 16.62 -0.10 15.70
N ALA A 430 16.69 -0.55 16.96
CA ALA A 430 17.54 -1.69 17.33
C ALA A 430 16.92 -2.97 16.77
N THR A 431 17.68 -3.71 15.95
CA THR A 431 17.23 -5.01 15.44
C THR A 431 17.20 -6.03 16.57
N GLY A 432 16.08 -6.74 16.73
CA GLY A 432 16.05 -8.00 17.46
C GLY A 432 17.04 -8.99 16.85
N SER A 433 17.53 -9.95 17.65
CA SER A 433 18.60 -10.88 17.24
C SER A 433 18.22 -11.66 15.97
N GLU A 434 18.73 -11.24 14.81
CA GLU A 434 18.62 -12.04 13.58
C GLU A 434 19.45 -13.31 13.74
N ARG A 435 18.80 -14.48 13.71
CA ARG A 435 19.52 -15.76 13.60
C ARG A 435 20.17 -15.81 12.21
N ARG A 436 21.47 -15.53 12.15
CA ARG A 436 22.29 -15.78 10.94
C ARG A 436 22.25 -17.26 10.58
N ARG A 437 21.46 -17.64 9.59
CA ARG A 437 21.70 -18.81 8.76
C ARG A 437 22.16 -18.32 7.40
N SER A 438 23.20 -18.96 6.84
CA SER A 438 23.83 -18.75 5.52
C SER A 438 23.49 -17.43 4.82
N GLN A 439 24.46 -16.52 4.67
CA GLN A 439 24.24 -15.28 3.92
C GLN A 439 23.89 -15.60 2.46
N PRO A 440 22.63 -15.35 2.02
CA PRO A 440 22.32 -15.45 0.60
C PRO A 440 23.13 -14.38 -0.15
N VAL A 441 23.45 -14.64 -1.42
CA VAL A 441 24.09 -13.68 -2.32
C VAL A 441 23.09 -13.30 -3.39
N SER A 442 22.93 -12.01 -3.67
CA SER A 442 22.13 -11.51 -4.78
C SER A 442 23.02 -10.96 -5.90
N GLN A 443 22.61 -11.17 -7.14
CA GLN A 443 23.31 -10.71 -8.33
C GLN A 443 22.32 -10.02 -9.28
N ARG A 444 22.77 -8.96 -9.95
CA ARG A 444 22.05 -8.32 -11.04
C ARG A 444 22.60 -8.78 -12.39
N THR A 445 21.72 -9.26 -13.25
CA THR A 445 22.06 -9.72 -14.61
C THR A 445 21.23 -8.95 -15.63
N HIS A 446 21.88 -8.34 -16.61
CA HIS A 446 21.21 -7.70 -17.74
C HIS A 446 21.08 -8.70 -18.89
N LEU A 447 19.85 -8.93 -19.37
CA LEU A 447 19.59 -9.82 -20.50
C LEU A 447 19.37 -8.97 -21.76
N ASP A 448 20.23 -9.15 -22.76
CA ASP A 448 20.01 -8.57 -24.08
C ASP A 448 18.91 -9.35 -24.82
N ARG A 449 17.80 -8.67 -25.14
CA ARG A 449 16.70 -9.25 -25.94
C ARG A 449 17.04 -9.36 -27.43
N GLY A 450 18.10 -8.70 -27.91
CA GLY A 450 18.56 -8.68 -29.30
C GLY A 450 19.40 -9.88 -29.74
N ALA A 451 19.98 -10.65 -28.82
CA ALA A 451 20.87 -11.76 -29.15
C ALA A 451 20.16 -13.02 -29.69
N ARG A 452 18.83 -13.17 -29.52
CA ARG A 452 18.08 -14.36 -29.98
C ARG A 452 17.67 -14.36 -31.46
N ARG A 453 18.07 -13.37 -32.26
CA ARG A 453 17.78 -13.33 -33.72
C ARG A 453 18.96 -13.75 -34.62
N ARG A 454 20.10 -14.19 -34.07
CA ARG A 454 21.29 -14.57 -34.86
C ARG A 454 21.82 -16.00 -34.66
N GLU A 455 21.04 -16.90 -34.08
CA GLU A 455 21.36 -18.34 -34.13
C GLU A 455 20.10 -19.15 -34.41
N GLY A 456 19.75 -19.19 -35.70
CA GLY A 456 18.77 -20.09 -36.26
C GLY A 456 19.44 -21.03 -37.26
N ALA A 457 20.30 -21.93 -36.77
CA ALA A 457 20.64 -23.21 -37.39
C ALA A 457 21.54 -24.02 -36.42
N GLY A 458 20.95 -24.89 -35.61
CA GLY A 458 21.71 -25.87 -34.82
C GLY A 458 21.08 -26.22 -33.48
N LEU A 459 20.36 -27.34 -33.44
CA LEU A 459 19.99 -28.04 -32.21
C LEU A 459 21.26 -28.51 -31.48
N ALA A 460 21.50 -28.05 -30.24
CA ALA A 460 22.01 -28.82 -29.09
C ALA A 460 22.54 -27.91 -27.97
N GLY A 461 22.19 -28.21 -26.72
CA GLY A 461 22.97 -27.80 -25.54
C GLY A 461 22.23 -26.92 -24.53
N VAL A 462 21.65 -27.56 -23.50
CA VAL A 462 21.28 -26.90 -22.24
C VAL A 462 22.58 -26.50 -21.50
N PRO A 463 22.80 -25.24 -21.10
CA PRO A 463 23.97 -24.89 -20.31
C PRO A 463 23.78 -25.35 -18.85
N HIS A 464 24.60 -26.31 -18.44
CA HIS A 464 24.81 -26.67 -17.04
C HIS A 464 25.47 -25.50 -16.30
N ILE A 465 24.81 -24.99 -15.26
CA ILE A 465 25.43 -24.09 -14.28
C ILE A 465 26.32 -24.95 -13.37
N ALA A 466 27.63 -24.84 -13.54
CA ALA A 466 28.62 -25.45 -12.65
C ALA A 466 28.74 -24.62 -11.37
N VAL A 467 28.33 -25.19 -10.24
CA VAL A 467 28.59 -24.64 -8.90
C VAL A 467 30.03 -25.01 -8.52
N GLN A 468 30.95 -24.05 -8.59
CA GLN A 468 32.26 -24.19 -7.94
C GLN A 468 32.09 -24.01 -6.43
N LYS A 469 32.22 -25.11 -5.67
CA LYS A 469 32.55 -25.04 -4.24
C LYS A 469 34.02 -24.64 -4.12
N ARG A 470 34.31 -23.53 -3.44
CA ARG A 470 35.67 -23.28 -2.92
C ARG A 470 35.83 -23.96 -1.56
N ALA A 471 37.00 -24.55 -1.37
CA ALA A 471 37.47 -25.20 -0.15
C ALA A 471 37.66 -24.20 1.00
#